data_AF-A0A2L2NVH9-F1
#
_entry.id   AF-A0A2L2NVH9-F1
#
_cell.length_a   1.000
_cell.length_b   1.000
_cell.length_c   1.000
_cell.angle_alpha   90.00
_cell.angle_beta   90.00
_cell.angle_gamma   90.00
#
_symmetry.space_group_name_H-M   'P 1'
#
loop_
_entity.id
_entity.type
_entity.pdbx_description
1 polymer ?
#
loop_
_entity_poly.entity_id
_entity_poly.type
_entity_poly.pdbx_seq_one_letter_code
_entity_poly.pdbx_strand_id
1 'polypeptide(L)'
;MKRKDVDEFEKLSGQLQGIYEEISVLSKKSPNDAVNKFKLNFINQLLNGSNGFLEDKYRPFKEFSEFDTDDVPQNSDVVFILSQYLQCFEKMRADNVKQRYLSWYWVVDAEGNEIGDESGKIYIKTIRPKRLRE
;
A
#
# COMPACT_ATOMS: atom_id res chain seq x y z
N MET A 1 8.22 2.53 -13.43
CA MET A 1 7.49 1.45 -12.73
C MET A 1 7.49 0.26 -13.65
N LYS A 2 7.77 -0.92 -13.14
CA LYS A 2 7.93 -2.17 -13.89
C LYS A 2 6.80 -3.13 -13.51
N ARG A 3 6.62 -4.22 -14.28
CA ARG A 3 5.59 -5.24 -13.98
C ARG A 3 5.71 -5.77 -12.55
N LYS A 4 6.93 -6.09 -12.11
CA LYS A 4 7.20 -6.58 -10.75
C LYS A 4 6.76 -5.60 -9.65
N ASP A 5 6.81 -4.29 -9.93
CA ASP A 5 6.41 -3.27 -8.96
C ASP A 5 4.87 -3.28 -8.78
N VAL A 6 4.12 -3.66 -9.83
CA VAL A 6 2.67 -3.86 -9.76
C VAL A 6 2.33 -5.11 -8.94
N ASP A 7 3.07 -6.20 -9.14
CA ASP A 7 2.88 -7.43 -8.34
C ASP A 7 3.20 -7.18 -6.86
N GLU A 8 4.28 -6.45 -6.58
CA GLU A 8 4.66 -6.04 -5.23
C GLU A 8 3.61 -5.11 -4.60
N PHE A 9 3.09 -4.15 -5.37
CA PHE A 9 1.97 -3.31 -4.96
C PHE A 9 0.76 -4.15 -4.54
N GLU A 10 0.31 -5.07 -5.38
CA GLU A 10 -0.88 -5.89 -5.12
C GLU A 10 -0.72 -6.74 -3.86
N LYS A 11 0.48 -7.30 -3.66
CA LYS A 11 0.82 -8.07 -2.46
C LYS A 11 0.80 -7.20 -1.20
N LEU A 12 1.57 -6.11 -1.17
CA LEU A 12 1.69 -5.25 0.01
C LEU A 12 0.36 -4.59 0.35
N SER A 13 -0.31 -3.98 -0.62
CA SER A 13 -1.59 -3.30 -0.38
C SER A 13 -2.70 -4.26 0.04
N GLY A 14 -2.74 -5.47 -0.53
CA GLY A 14 -3.68 -6.51 -0.13
C GLY A 14 -3.45 -6.98 1.30
N GLN A 15 -2.20 -7.27 1.68
CA GLN A 15 -1.85 -7.64 3.05
C GLN A 15 -2.18 -6.52 4.05
N LEU A 16 -1.89 -5.27 3.67
CA LEU A 16 -2.13 -4.11 4.52
C LEU A 16 -3.62 -3.89 4.76
N GLN A 17 -4.43 -4.08 3.72
CA GLN A 17 -5.88 -4.00 3.80
C GLN A 17 -6.45 -5.09 4.72
N GLY A 18 -5.97 -6.33 4.61
CA GLY A 18 -6.41 -7.43 5.47
C GLY A 18 -6.11 -7.18 6.95
N ILE A 19 -4.89 -6.74 7.27
CA ILE A 19 -4.51 -6.38 8.64
C ILE A 19 -5.33 -5.19 9.14
N TYR A 20 -5.51 -4.14 8.32
CA TYR A 20 -6.32 -2.99 8.68
C TYR A 20 -7.75 -3.39 9.04
N GLU A 21 -8.38 -4.28 8.27
CA GLU A 21 -9.73 -4.77 8.54
C GLU A 21 -9.80 -5.56 9.85
N GLU A 22 -8.84 -6.46 10.10
CA GLU A 22 -8.77 -7.24 11.32
C GLU A 22 -8.60 -6.33 12.55
N ILE A 23 -7.61 -5.44 12.53
CA ILE A 23 -7.32 -4.54 13.65
C ILE A 23 -8.44 -3.49 13.81
N SER A 24 -9.13 -3.09 12.74
CA SER A 24 -10.31 -2.23 12.82
C SER A 24 -11.47 -2.88 13.59
N VAL A 25 -11.66 -4.20 13.45
CA VAL A 25 -12.66 -4.93 14.23
C VAL A 25 -12.29 -4.96 15.72
N LEU A 26 -11.01 -5.15 16.03
CA LEU A 26 -10.52 -5.11 17.43
C LEU A 26 -10.65 -3.70 18.01
N SER A 27 -10.19 -2.67 17.29
CA SER A 27 -10.26 -1.27 17.72
C SER A 27 -11.69 -0.79 17.98
N LYS A 28 -12.69 -1.30 17.24
CA LYS A 28 -14.10 -0.96 17.51
C LYS A 28 -14.61 -1.52 18.83
N LYS A 29 -14.07 -2.66 19.28
CA LYS A 29 -14.47 -3.33 20.53
C LYS A 29 -13.66 -2.83 21.71
N SER A 30 -12.35 -2.67 21.52
CA SER A 30 -11.41 -2.26 22.54
C SER A 30 -10.27 -1.41 21.94
N PRO A 31 -10.53 -0.11 21.71
CA PRO A 31 -9.57 0.77 21.05
C PRO A 31 -8.28 0.92 21.85
N ASN A 32 -8.38 0.98 23.19
CA ASN A 32 -7.27 1.24 24.10
C ASN A 32 -6.51 -0.03 24.52
N ASP A 33 -6.91 -1.21 24.04
CA ASP A 33 -6.19 -2.45 24.35
C ASP A 33 -4.87 -2.49 23.56
N ALA A 34 -3.82 -2.96 24.24
CA ALA A 34 -2.52 -3.17 23.64
C ALA A 34 -2.56 -4.25 22.54
N VAL A 35 -1.88 -4.01 21.43
CA VAL A 35 -1.76 -5.00 20.34
C VAL A 35 -0.83 -6.12 20.76
N ASN A 36 -1.23 -7.37 20.51
CA ASN A 36 -0.37 -8.52 20.81
C ASN A 36 0.98 -8.43 20.04
N LYS A 37 2.11 -8.63 20.73
CA LYS A 37 3.48 -8.58 20.17
C LYS A 37 3.66 -9.45 18.92
N PHE A 38 3.06 -10.65 18.87
CA PHE A 38 3.11 -11.51 17.69
C PHE A 38 2.54 -10.81 16.47
N LYS A 39 1.35 -10.19 16.59
CA LYS A 39 0.72 -9.44 15.49
C LYS A 39 1.53 -8.20 15.14
N LEU A 40 2.01 -7.47 16.15
CA LEU A 40 2.81 -6.26 15.98
C LEU A 40 4.06 -6.51 15.13
N ASN A 41 4.73 -7.66 15.30
CA ASN A 41 5.89 -8.02 14.48
C ASN A 41 5.55 -8.14 12.99
N PHE A 42 4.42 -8.76 12.62
CA PHE A 42 3.99 -8.84 11.22
C PHE A 42 3.54 -7.49 10.68
N ILE A 43 2.92 -6.67 11.53
CA ILE A 43 2.54 -5.30 11.17
C ILE A 43 3.81 -4.49 10.86
N ASN A 44 4.83 -4.52 11.70
CA ASN A 44 6.09 -3.82 11.49
C ASN A 44 6.82 -4.31 10.23
N GLN A 45 6.85 -5.63 9.98
CA GLN A 45 7.41 -6.16 8.72
C GLN A 45 6.71 -5.57 7.50
N LEU A 46 5.38 -5.47 7.54
CA LEU A 46 4.60 -4.92 6.45
C LEU A 46 4.76 -3.41 6.30
N LEU A 47 4.85 -2.66 7.40
CA LEU A 47 5.12 -1.22 7.40
C LEU A 47 6.51 -0.94 6.81
N ASN A 48 7.53 -1.70 7.20
CA ASN A 48 8.88 -1.57 6.66
C ASN A 48 8.93 -1.88 5.15
N GLY A 49 8.27 -2.95 4.70
CA GLY A 49 8.14 -3.26 3.26
C GLY A 49 7.39 -2.16 2.51
N SER A 50 6.33 -1.62 3.12
CA SER A 50 5.57 -0.49 2.58
C SER A 50 6.40 0.77 2.46
N ASN A 51 7.24 1.08 3.45
CA ASN A 51 8.15 2.22 3.41
C ASN A 51 9.18 2.07 2.29
N GLY A 52 9.76 0.88 2.14
CA GLY A 52 10.66 0.58 1.02
C GLY A 52 9.98 0.85 -0.33
N PHE A 53 8.78 0.33 -0.51
CA PHE A 53 8.04 0.42 -1.76
C PHE A 53 7.49 1.82 -2.08
N LEU A 54 6.97 2.54 -1.09
CA LEU A 54 6.38 3.88 -1.28
C LEU A 54 7.44 4.97 -1.45
N GLU A 55 8.66 4.72 -0.98
CA GLU A 55 9.78 5.69 -0.96
C GLU A 55 9.38 7.04 -0.31
N ASP A 56 10.27 8.03 -0.33
CA ASP A 56 9.99 9.34 0.26
C ASP A 56 8.83 10.09 -0.42
N LYS A 57 8.52 9.73 -1.66
CA LYS A 57 7.49 10.38 -2.46
C LYS A 57 6.08 10.08 -1.97
N TYR A 58 5.83 8.84 -1.53
CA TYR A 58 4.48 8.41 -1.15
C TYR A 58 4.35 7.99 0.32
N ARG A 59 5.44 7.89 1.09
CA ARG A 59 5.33 7.58 2.53
C ARG A 59 4.43 8.59 3.27
N PRO A 60 3.58 8.11 4.20
CA PRO A 60 2.70 9.00 4.96
C PRO A 60 3.47 9.89 5.95
N PHE A 61 4.51 9.33 6.57
CA PHE A 61 5.26 9.97 7.64
C PHE A 61 6.76 9.68 7.44
N LYS A 62 7.59 10.73 7.39
CA LYS A 62 9.04 10.56 7.20
C LYS A 62 9.75 9.98 8.42
N GLU A 63 9.27 10.36 9.61
CA GLU A 63 9.90 10.01 10.89
C GLU A 63 9.35 8.70 11.49
N PHE A 64 8.39 8.05 10.84
CA PHE A 64 7.79 6.81 11.33
C PHE A 64 8.09 5.66 10.38
N SER A 65 8.75 4.62 10.89
CA SER A 65 9.05 3.40 10.13
C SER A 65 8.28 2.19 10.67
N GLU A 66 8.21 2.05 11.99
CA GLU A 66 7.59 0.93 12.68
C GLU A 66 7.16 1.33 14.10
N PHE A 67 6.33 0.51 14.72
CA PHE A 67 5.97 0.65 16.13
C PHE A 67 7.04 0.04 17.03
N ASP A 68 7.27 0.64 18.19
CA ASP A 68 8.12 0.05 19.23
C ASP A 68 7.45 -1.22 19.80
N THR A 69 8.21 -2.32 19.89
CA THR A 69 7.72 -3.58 20.45
C THR A 69 7.75 -3.63 21.98
N ASP A 70 8.48 -2.72 22.61
CA ASP A 70 8.54 -2.55 24.06
C ASP A 70 7.52 -1.51 24.54
N ASP A 71 7.27 -0.45 23.75
CA ASP A 71 6.14 0.46 23.93
C ASP A 71 4.97 0.09 23.00
N VAL A 72 4.28 -0.98 23.38
CA VAL A 72 3.25 -1.63 22.55
C VAL A 72 2.08 -0.65 22.28
N PRO A 73 1.73 -0.40 21.00
CA PRO A 73 0.67 0.54 20.65
C PRO A 73 -0.72 -0.01 20.99
N GLN A 74 -1.71 0.89 21.02
CA GLN A 74 -3.11 0.52 21.14
C GLN A 74 -3.70 0.11 19.78
N ASN A 75 -4.80 -0.65 19.80
CA ASN A 75 -5.51 -1.01 18.56
C ASN A 75 -5.87 0.25 17.73
N SER A 76 -6.32 1.34 18.38
CA SER A 76 -6.65 2.60 17.68
C SER A 76 -5.45 3.23 16.98
N ASP A 77 -4.27 3.19 17.59
CA ASP A 77 -3.04 3.75 17.03
C ASP A 77 -2.62 2.97 15.78
N VAL A 78 -2.72 1.64 15.85
CA VAL A 78 -2.43 0.76 14.72
C VAL A 78 -3.41 0.98 13.57
N VAL A 79 -4.72 1.08 13.84
CA VAL A 79 -5.72 1.44 12.82
C VAL A 79 -5.38 2.77 12.17
N PHE A 80 -5.04 3.78 12.97
CA PHE A 80 -4.70 5.11 12.47
C PHE A 80 -3.53 5.04 11.49
N ILE A 81 -2.41 4.43 11.87
CA ILE A 81 -1.24 4.31 10.98
C ILE A 81 -1.56 3.50 9.72
N LEU A 82 -2.16 2.31 9.85
CA LEU A 82 -2.48 1.47 8.70
C LEU A 82 -3.39 2.19 7.68
N SER A 83 -4.33 3.01 8.17
CA SER A 83 -5.20 3.81 7.31
C SER A 83 -4.43 4.80 6.44
N GLN A 84 -3.38 5.44 6.99
CA GLN A 84 -2.55 6.40 6.26
C GLN A 84 -1.74 5.71 5.17
N TYR A 85 -1.14 4.56 5.49
CA TYR A 85 -0.42 3.76 4.50
C TYR A 85 -1.36 3.32 3.37
N LEU A 86 -2.59 2.86 3.66
CA LEU A 86 -3.56 2.50 2.63
C LEU A 86 -3.91 3.67 1.71
N GLN A 87 -4.07 4.89 2.25
CA GLN A 87 -4.28 6.09 1.41
C GLN A 87 -3.08 6.37 0.51
N CYS A 88 -1.86 6.22 1.04
CA CYS A 88 -0.63 6.40 0.29
C CYS A 88 -0.45 5.37 -0.84
N PHE A 89 -0.74 4.09 -0.59
CA PHE A 89 -0.78 3.06 -1.64
C PHE A 89 -1.81 3.42 -2.72
N GLU A 90 -3.01 3.85 -2.32
CA GLU A 90 -4.04 4.25 -3.28
C GLU A 90 -3.60 5.48 -4.09
N LYS A 91 -2.92 6.46 -3.48
CA LYS A 91 -2.36 7.62 -4.19
C LYS A 91 -1.28 7.23 -5.18
N MET A 92 -0.34 6.38 -4.75
CA MET A 92 0.73 5.86 -5.60
C MET A 92 0.14 5.13 -6.80
N ARG A 93 -0.81 4.23 -6.58
CA ARG A 93 -1.56 3.56 -7.64
C ARG A 93 -2.20 4.56 -8.57
N ALA A 94 -3.03 5.47 -8.04
CA ALA A 94 -3.77 6.46 -8.81
C ALA A 94 -2.89 7.33 -9.73
N ASP A 95 -1.65 7.60 -9.35
CA ASP A 95 -0.68 8.33 -10.19
C ASP A 95 -0.10 7.49 -11.34
N ASN A 96 -0.08 6.17 -11.19
CA ASN A 96 0.50 5.22 -12.15
C ASN A 96 -0.54 4.48 -13.00
N VAL A 97 -1.83 4.74 -12.79
CA VAL A 97 -2.92 4.24 -13.64
C VAL A 97 -3.43 5.32 -14.59
N LYS A 98 -3.63 4.98 -15.86
CA LYS A 98 -4.25 5.86 -16.86
C LYS A 98 -5.46 5.18 -17.51
N GLN A 99 -6.44 5.99 -17.89
CA GLN A 99 -7.56 5.53 -18.71
C GLN A 99 -7.10 5.47 -20.17
N ARG A 100 -7.35 4.33 -20.83
CA ARG A 100 -7.22 4.19 -22.29
C ARG A 100 -8.48 3.53 -22.81
N TYR A 101 -9.17 4.21 -23.73
CA TYR A 101 -10.51 3.83 -24.18
C TYR A 101 -11.45 3.63 -22.98
N LEU A 102 -12.12 2.46 -22.89
CA LEU A 102 -13.07 2.12 -21.83
C LEU A 102 -12.43 1.34 -20.66
N SER A 103 -11.11 1.29 -20.56
CA SER A 103 -10.42 0.50 -19.53
C SER A 103 -9.29 1.28 -18.86
N TRP A 104 -8.97 0.87 -17.64
CA TRP A 104 -7.88 1.44 -16.85
C TRP A 104 -6.67 0.51 -16.90
N TYR A 105 -5.50 1.11 -16.99
CA TYR A 105 -4.25 0.38 -17.11
C TYR A 105 -3.18 1.00 -16.23
N TRP A 106 -2.45 0.15 -15.52
CA TRP A 106 -1.12 0.51 -15.05
C TRP A 106 -0.23 0.75 -16.26
N VAL A 107 0.52 1.85 -16.23
CA VAL A 107 1.50 2.17 -17.27
C VAL A 107 2.87 1.83 -16.73
N VAL A 108 3.45 0.74 -17.22
CA VAL A 108 4.77 0.26 -16.78
C VAL A 108 5.76 0.30 -17.94
N ASP A 109 7.04 0.39 -17.59
CA ASP A 109 8.16 0.29 -18.51
C ASP A 109 8.38 -1.18 -18.89
N ALA A 110 8.58 -1.45 -20.17
CA ALA A 110 8.98 -2.78 -20.63
C ALA A 110 10.38 -3.15 -20.09
N GLU A 111 10.57 -4.39 -19.66
CA GLU A 111 11.88 -4.90 -19.25
C GLU A 111 12.32 -6.13 -20.04
N GLY A 112 13.64 -6.23 -20.26
CA GLY A 112 14.25 -7.38 -20.91
C GLY A 112 13.69 -7.62 -22.31
N ASN A 113 12.98 -8.75 -22.47
CA ASN A 113 12.41 -9.18 -23.76
C ASN A 113 10.93 -8.83 -23.91
N GLU A 114 10.33 -8.05 -23.00
CA GLU A 114 8.95 -7.64 -23.14
C GLU A 114 8.76 -6.65 -24.31
N ILE A 115 7.69 -6.81 -25.07
CA ILE A 115 7.35 -5.94 -26.21
C ILE A 115 6.47 -4.79 -25.71
N GLY A 116 7.04 -3.60 -25.61
CA GLY A 116 6.32 -2.35 -25.32
C GLY A 116 5.75 -1.67 -26.57
N ASP A 117 5.01 -0.59 -26.37
CA ASP A 117 4.62 0.32 -27.45
C ASP A 117 5.80 1.15 -27.99
N GLU A 118 5.54 2.09 -28.90
CA GLU A 118 6.57 2.98 -29.48
C GLU A 118 7.37 3.77 -28.44
N SER A 119 6.83 3.95 -27.23
CA SER A 119 7.47 4.61 -26.09
C SER A 119 8.05 3.63 -25.07
N GLY A 120 8.09 2.33 -25.38
CA GLY A 120 8.56 1.27 -24.50
C GLY A 120 7.63 0.98 -23.32
N LYS A 121 6.34 1.30 -23.42
CA LYS A 121 5.36 1.10 -22.33
C LYS A 121 4.54 -0.16 -22.52
N ILE A 122 4.22 -0.80 -21.40
CA ILE A 122 3.29 -1.92 -21.28
C ILE A 122 2.10 -1.49 -20.43
N TYR A 123 0.94 -2.06 -20.76
CA TYR A 123 -0.34 -1.70 -20.15
C TYR A 123 -0.94 -2.91 -19.45
N ILE A 124 -0.92 -2.90 -18.12
CA ILE A 124 -1.52 -3.98 -17.31
C ILE A 124 -2.92 -3.54 -16.90
N LYS A 125 -3.94 -4.25 -17.38
CA LYS A 125 -5.34 -3.89 -17.15
C LYS A 125 -5.66 -3.94 -15.65
N THR A 126 -6.39 -2.94 -15.15
CA THR A 126 -6.92 -2.91 -13.79
C THR A 126 -8.39 -2.52 -13.80
N ILE A 127 -9.14 -3.02 -12.81
CA ILE A 127 -10.54 -2.65 -12.57
C ILE A 127 -10.69 -1.46 -11.62
N ARG A 128 -9.58 -0.98 -11.03
CA ARG A 128 -9.62 0.14 -10.09
C ARG A 128 -9.34 1.46 -10.84
N PRO A 129 -10.33 2.35 -11.00
CA PRO A 129 -10.12 3.62 -11.70
C PRO A 129 -9.25 4.56 -10.87
N LYS A 130 -8.67 5.59 -11.50
CA LYS A 130 -8.08 6.71 -10.74
C LYS A 130 -9.20 7.40 -9.97
N ARG A 131 -9.07 7.53 -8.65
CA ARG A 131 -9.97 8.37 -7.84
C ARG A 131 -9.65 9.83 -8.14
N LEU A 132 -10.19 10.35 -9.23
CA LEU A 132 -10.25 11.78 -9.49
C LEU A 132 -11.23 12.34 -8.46
N ARG A 133 -10.72 12.92 -7.36
CA ARG A 133 -11.52 13.94 -6.68
C ARG A 133 -11.44 15.15 -7.59
N GLU A 134 -12.57 15.52 -8.19
CA GLU A 134 -12.77 16.84 -8.78
C GLU A 134 -12.57 17.93 -7.71
#